data_AF-A0A4S9CAK0-F1
#
_entry.id   AF-A0A4S9CAK0-F1
#
_cell.length_a   1.000
_cell.length_b   1.000
_cell.length_c   1.000
_cell.angle_alpha   90.00
_cell.angle_beta   90.00
_cell.angle_gamma   90.00
#
_symmetry.space_group_name_H-M   'P 1'
#
loop_
_entity.id
_entity.type
_entity.pdbx_description
1 polymer ?
#
loop_
_entity_poly.entity_id
_entity_poly.type
_entity_poly.pdbx_seq_one_letter_code
_entity_poly.pdbx_strand_id
1 'polypeptide(L)'
;MLEPTITVVLMVEKPISGYERREIKLRQNSSLGKLASLLRTKFDYAEKHVLQTGDLDEWKIVFDTDTPASLKLEDRAQLRFVRSDIEPLDASKIL
;
A
#
# COMPACT_ATOMS: atom_id res chain seq x y z
N MET A 1 -0.04 -18.38 -19.54
CA MET A 1 -0.55 -16.99 -19.66
C MET A 1 0.26 -16.10 -18.74
N LEU A 2 0.64 -14.89 -19.17
CA LEU A 2 1.30 -13.93 -18.28
C LEU A 2 0.29 -13.45 -17.23
N GLU A 3 0.70 -13.41 -15.97
CA GLU A 3 -0.15 -12.88 -14.90
C GLU A 3 -0.44 -11.39 -15.15
N PRO A 4 -1.70 -10.93 -15.01
CA PRO A 4 -2.06 -9.53 -15.21
C PRO A 4 -1.27 -8.61 -14.28
N THR A 5 -0.91 -7.44 -14.78
CA THR A 5 -0.18 -6.42 -14.02
C THR A 5 -0.89 -5.08 -14.07
N ILE A 6 -0.64 -4.24 -13.08
CA ILE A 6 -1.15 -2.88 -12.99
C ILE A 6 -0.02 -1.91 -12.64
N THR A 7 -0.11 -0.67 -13.11
CA THR A 7 0.75 0.41 -12.63
C THR A 7 0.01 1.18 -11.55
N VAL A 8 0.65 1.47 -10.42
CA VAL A 8 0.06 2.31 -9.35
C VAL A 8 0.97 3.49 -9.05
N VAL A 9 0.38 4.57 -8.59
CA VAL A 9 1.09 5.76 -8.10
C VAL A 9 1.26 5.62 -6.60
N LEU A 10 2.48 5.33 -6.16
CA LEU A 10 2.83 5.24 -4.75
C LEU A 10 3.33 6.59 -4.23
N MET A 11 2.63 7.14 -3.25
CA MET A 11 3.00 8.35 -2.50
C MET A 11 3.64 7.92 -1.18
N VAL A 12 4.95 8.09 -1.04
CA VAL A 12 5.69 7.75 0.18
C VAL A 12 5.81 8.99 1.05
N GLU A 13 5.24 8.98 2.25
CA GLU A 13 5.42 10.05 3.21
C GLU A 13 6.88 10.12 3.66
N LYS A 14 7.41 11.34 3.70
CA LYS A 14 8.73 11.67 4.21
C LYS A 14 8.60 12.57 5.43
N PRO A 15 9.44 12.40 6.46
CA PRO A 15 9.32 13.15 7.71
C PRO A 15 9.34 14.69 7.56
N ILE A 16 10.03 15.21 6.53
CA ILE A 16 10.29 16.66 6.40
C ILE A 16 9.80 17.23 5.06
N SER A 17 9.82 16.43 3.99
CA SER A 17 9.60 16.94 2.62
C SER A 17 8.24 16.59 2.01
N GLY A 18 7.25 16.25 2.85
CA GLY A 18 5.93 15.85 2.38
C GLY A 18 5.96 14.47 1.71
N TYR A 19 5.52 14.36 0.45
CA TYR A 19 5.41 13.10 -0.25
C TYR A 19 6.42 12.95 -1.39
N GLU A 20 7.01 11.76 -1.50
CA GLU A 20 7.71 11.32 -2.70
C GLU A 20 6.79 10.45 -3.56
N ARG A 21 6.53 10.88 -4.79
CA ARG A 21 5.74 10.13 -5.78
C ARG A 21 6.61 9.15 -6.55
N ARG A 22 6.16 7.90 -6.67
CA ARG A 22 6.78 6.84 -7.50
C ARG A 22 5.71 6.11 -8.30
N GLU A 23 6.05 5.67 -9.50
CA GLU A 23 5.21 4.75 -10.26
C GLU A 23 5.80 3.34 -10.16
N ILE A 24 4.99 2.38 -9.74
CA ILE A 24 5.42 0.99 -9.56
C ILE A 24 4.47 0.06 -10.29
N LYS A 25 5.03 -1.03 -10.83
CA LYS A 25 4.28 -2.07 -11.51
C LYS A 25 4.10 -3.26 -10.58
N LEU A 26 2.86 -3.68 -10.38
CA LEU A 26 2.48 -4.78 -9.49
C LEU A 26 1.77 -5.88 -10.27
N ARG A 27 1.91 -7.13 -9.83
CA ARG A 27 1.06 -8.23 -10.31
C ARG A 27 -0.29 -8.14 -9.62
N GLN A 28 -1.37 -8.42 -10.33
CA GLN A 28 -2.72 -8.23 -9.80
C GLN A 28 -3.06 -9.09 -8.57
N ASN A 29 -2.41 -10.25 -8.42
CA ASN A 29 -2.64 -11.17 -7.30
C ASN A 29 -1.50 -11.15 -6.26
N SER A 30 -0.53 -10.22 -6.40
CA SER A 30 0.50 -10.05 -5.37
C SER A 30 -0.07 -9.38 -4.12
N SER A 31 0.19 -9.97 -2.96
CA SER A 31 -0.09 -9.36 -1.66
C SER A 31 0.58 -8.00 -1.53
N LEU A 32 -0.20 -7.00 -1.13
CA LEU A 32 0.25 -5.64 -0.84
C LEU A 32 0.96 -5.53 0.51
N GLY A 33 0.75 -6.49 1.43
CA GLY A 33 1.54 -6.63 2.65
C GLY A 33 3.04 -6.81 2.36
N LYS A 34 3.40 -7.51 1.27
CA LYS A 34 4.80 -7.62 0.84
C LYS A 34 5.38 -6.27 0.43
N LEU A 35 4.59 -5.42 -0.25
CA LEU A 35 5.00 -4.06 -0.60
C LEU A 35 5.16 -3.21 0.67
N ALA A 36 4.20 -3.25 1.58
CA ALA A 36 4.27 -2.53 2.85
C ALA A 36 5.51 -2.91 3.67
N SER A 37 5.76 -4.23 3.82
CA SER A 37 6.96 -4.74 4.51
C SER A 37 8.25 -4.26 3.84
N LEU A 38 8.35 -4.33 2.51
CA LEU A 38 9.52 -3.84 1.77
C LEU A 38 9.76 -2.34 1.98
N LEU A 39 8.70 -1.53 2.01
CA LEU A 39 8.81 -0.09 2.27
C LEU A 39 9.27 0.19 3.70
N ARG A 40 8.77 -0.55 4.71
CA ARG A 40 9.25 -0.43 6.10
C ARG A 40 10.72 -0.80 6.24
N THR A 41 11.18 -1.86 5.56
CA THR A 41 12.60 -2.24 5.55
C THR A 41 13.49 -1.22 4.83
N LYS A 42 12.95 -0.52 3.83
CA LYS A 42 13.69 0.46 3.05
C LYS A 42 13.83 1.81 3.75
N PHE A 43 12.89 2.18 4.61
CA PHE A 43 12.82 3.48 5.26
C PHE A 43 12.84 3.32 6.78
N ASP A 44 13.96 3.66 7.41
CA ASP A 44 14.18 3.47 8.85
C ASP A 44 13.15 4.20 9.74
N TYR A 45 12.55 5.29 9.25
CA TYR A 45 11.52 6.06 9.95
C TYR A 45 10.10 5.46 9.80
N ALA A 46 9.94 4.39 9.03
CA ALA A 46 8.65 3.93 8.56
C ALA A 46 8.06 2.75 9.34
N GLU A 47 8.59 2.41 10.51
CA GLU A 47 8.11 1.30 11.35
C GLU A 47 6.58 1.31 11.53
N LYS A 48 6.00 2.49 11.82
CA LYS A 48 4.55 2.70 12.02
C LYS A 48 3.80 3.12 10.74
N HIS A 49 4.40 2.97 9.58
CA HIS A 49 3.72 3.32 8.32
C HIS A 49 2.85 2.16 7.83
N VAL A 50 1.70 2.53 7.28
CA VAL A 50 0.75 1.61 6.66
C VAL A 50 0.52 2.03 5.22
N LEU A 51 0.15 1.05 4.40
CA LEU A 51 -0.30 1.32 3.04
C LEU A 51 -1.78 1.68 3.10
N GLN A 52 -2.18 2.71 2.38
CA GLN A 52 -3.56 3.12 2.25
C GLN A 52 -3.93 3.29 0.78
N THR A 53 -5.19 3.00 0.47
CA THR A 53 -5.80 3.19 -0.84
C THR A 53 -7.09 3.97 -0.68
N GLY A 54 -7.50 4.67 -1.73
CA GLY A 54 -8.75 5.42 -1.76
C GLY A 54 -8.62 6.71 -2.55
N ASP A 55 -9.61 7.58 -2.36
CA ASP A 55 -9.71 8.86 -3.05
C ASP A 55 -9.50 10.02 -2.07
N LEU A 56 -9.55 11.26 -2.58
CA LEU A 56 -9.23 12.48 -1.84
C LEU A 56 -9.96 12.59 -0.49
N ASP A 57 -11.18 12.08 -0.39
CA ASP A 57 -12.03 12.21 0.79
C ASP A 57 -12.01 10.98 1.73
N GLU A 58 -11.56 9.81 1.27
CA GLU A 58 -11.62 8.58 2.06
C GLU A 58 -10.42 7.66 1.77
N TRP A 59 -9.53 7.54 2.75
CA TRP A 59 -8.38 6.63 2.70
C TRP A 59 -8.59 5.45 3.64
N LYS A 60 -8.43 4.23 3.11
CA LYS A 60 -8.60 2.98 3.84
C LYS A 60 -7.26 2.28 3.98
N ILE A 61 -6.99 1.71 5.15
CA ILE A 61 -5.80 0.90 5.38
C ILE A 61 -5.92 -0.38 4.56
N VAL A 62 -4.87 -0.68 3.82
CA VAL A 62 -4.71 -1.92 3.05
C VAL A 62 -4.21 -3.01 3.98
N PHE A 63 -4.88 -4.15 4.00
CA PHE A 63 -4.48 -5.32 4.78
C PHE A 63 -3.35 -6.09 4.09
N ASP A 64 -2.59 -6.88 4.85
CA ASP A 64 -1.45 -7.62 4.30
C ASP A 64 -1.86 -8.62 3.20
N THR A 65 -3.07 -9.17 3.32
CA THR A 65 -3.65 -10.15 2.40
C THR A 65 -4.29 -9.53 1.17
N ASP A 66 -4.51 -8.21 1.16
CA ASP A 66 -5.07 -7.51 0.01
C ASP A 66 -4.13 -7.57 -1.19
N THR A 67 -4.75 -7.56 -2.36
CA THR A 67 -4.08 -7.59 -3.66
C THR A 67 -4.66 -6.46 -4.52
N PRO A 68 -3.96 -6.01 -5.58
CA PRO A 68 -4.56 -5.08 -6.51
C PRO A 68 -5.90 -5.55 -7.09
N ALA A 69 -6.06 -6.86 -7.35
CA ALA A 69 -7.32 -7.42 -7.83
C ALA A 69 -8.44 -7.41 -6.79
N SER A 70 -8.16 -7.80 -5.53
CA SER A 70 -9.19 -7.81 -4.47
C SER A 70 -9.72 -6.41 -4.17
N LEU A 71 -8.83 -5.41 -4.24
CA LEU A 71 -9.17 -4.00 -4.07
C LEU A 71 -9.70 -3.33 -5.35
N LYS A 72 -9.75 -4.07 -6.47
CA LYS A 72 -10.17 -3.55 -7.79
C LYS A 72 -9.43 -2.27 -8.17
N LEU A 73 -8.13 -2.21 -7.91
CA LEU A 73 -7.32 -1.05 -8.27
C LEU A 73 -7.37 -0.83 -9.79
N GLU A 74 -7.59 0.41 -10.18
CA GLU A 74 -7.50 0.85 -11.57
C GLU A 74 -6.06 1.24 -11.95
N ASP A 75 -5.77 1.31 -13.25
CA ASP A 75 -4.44 1.72 -13.69
C ASP A 75 -4.16 3.15 -13.21
N ARG A 76 -2.98 3.33 -12.63
CA ARG A 76 -2.52 4.55 -11.96
C ARG A 76 -3.35 4.93 -10.72
N ALA A 77 -4.06 3.99 -10.11
CA ALA A 77 -4.65 4.16 -8.78
C ALA A 77 -3.59 4.64 -7.77
N GLN A 78 -4.02 5.49 -6.84
CA GLN A 78 -3.13 6.07 -5.84
C GLN A 78 -3.07 5.18 -4.60
N LEU A 79 -1.84 4.86 -4.20
CA LEU A 79 -1.53 4.28 -2.90
C LEU A 79 -0.68 5.27 -2.14
N ARG A 80 -0.91 5.41 -0.84
CA ARG A 80 -0.01 6.18 0.03
C ARG A 80 0.55 5.33 1.14
N PHE A 81 1.82 5.56 1.46
CA PHE A 81 2.52 4.92 2.55
C PHE A 81 2.83 5.98 3.59
N VAL A 82 2.01 6.00 4.64
CA VAL A 82 1.92 7.09 5.62
C VAL A 82 2.00 6.53 7.02
N ARG A 83 2.50 7.33 7.96
CA ARG A 83 2.42 7.01 9.38
C ARG A 83 0.96 6.88 9.78
N SER A 84 0.65 5.83 10.52
CA SER A 84 -0.65 5.66 11.17
C SER A 84 -0.45 5.16 12.59
N ASP A 85 -1.23 5.71 13.51
CA ASP A 85 -1.32 5.16 14.87
C ASP A 85 -2.37 4.03 14.95
N ILE A 86 -3.01 3.69 13.82
CA ILE A 86 -3.97 2.59 13.69
C ILE A 86 -3.22 1.37 13.13
N GLU A 87 -3.19 0.29 13.90
CA GLU A 87 -2.69 -1.00 13.43
C GLU A 87 -3.80 -1.75 12.64
N PRO A 88 -3.52 -2.23 11.42
CA PRO A 88 -4.45 -3.09 10.71
C PRO A 88 -4.55 -4.45 11.43
N LEU A 89 -5.67 -4.68 12.10
CA LEU A 89 -5.96 -5.97 12.73
C LEU A 89 -6.65 -6.88 11.72
N ASP A 90 -5.92 -7.89 11.22
CA ASP A 90 -6.50 -8.93 10.37
C ASP A 90 -7.15 -10.03 11.23
N ALA A 91 -8.45 -9.90 11.48
CA ALA A 91 -9.21 -10.84 12.30
C ALA A 91 -9.30 -12.26 11.69
N SER A 92 -8.96 -12.45 10.41
CA SER A 92 -8.91 -13.78 9.78
C SER A 92 -7.84 -14.71 10.38
N LYS A 93 -6.92 -14.16 11.18
CA LYS A 93 -5.90 -14.91 11.93
C LYS A 93 -6.28 -15.16 13.40
N ILE A 94 -7.40 -14.61 13.86
CA ILE A 94 -7.83 -14.63 15.26
C ILE A 94 -8.96 -15.65 15.51
N LEU A 95 -9.68 -16.06 14.46
CA LEU A 95 -10.79 -17.02 14.52
C LEU A 95 -10.47 -18.33 13.79
#